data_AF-A0A8S1D2X7-F1
#
_entry.id   AF-A0A8S1D2X7-F1
#
_cell.length_a   1.000
_cell.length_b   1.000
_cell.length_c   1.000
_cell.angle_alpha   90.00
_cell.angle_beta   90.00
_cell.angle_gamma   90.00
#
_symmetry.space_group_name_H-M   'P 1'
#
loop_
_entity.id
_entity.type
_entity.pdbx_description
1 polymer ?
#
loop_
_entity_poly.entity_id
_entity_poly.type
_entity_poly.pdbx_seq_one_letter_code
_entity_poly.pdbx_strand_id
1 'polypeptide(L)'
;MRIPREARVAHPLVRRKVRDLPRTKAMAVPSDVVDLLNMSKEEAARTLAAECLLGRTSRLHVFLDEILKPDSAIVDTILWCKVIVACGDTFEEFKTKIKEHDDGKICGLVWTANYVAFRCRTCSISPCMSLCEPCFRLGDHKGHDWNFFFSQAGGACDCGDVSVMKESGYCSEHGDHAQKKHATKPVPRKLICVSEEVMPKFLLRLVQLLRLHSRGDRPDALPAAEQFIEFLYELSGMGTPMRRVMAASMVDAAIYKHLVDPNRGNIAFLRQSHVDYLEAVRTLPFPEVPERFSDLKDKLERREHLTFLEELNFWIVKLEFPQRIVCFLLNLLTDAEFKEAMTNAFILHYSRVAVVLARSAEPDPLSNRVVHNLLHVMVIGLRHMMSNIHMDSNLNYLERRKRTHRVIDCETQVMKDHCYWPLVSDLNNVLSHREVAFTFMSDPNLITEWFTLLSFFQGMNLNKREMEKHIEFEPSSYYAAFSAELEASAYPMWTMLSHLTEQNEIPLTKTVLGHCLNALEKWFVAIGLTVDSEIDSLQVSFHLPLHRFYAVLLCQAIRQGIPLKEIIPPSNTLQLILTHLLRIQVGEFHFRSLGFRPIERETRFVSL
;
A
#
# COMPACT_ATOMS: atom_id res chain seq x y z
N MET A 1 -27.43 -41.62 -12.86
CA MET A 1 -27.83 -40.39 -12.15
C MET A 1 -28.01 -39.27 -13.16
N ARG A 2 -28.98 -38.36 -12.97
CA ARG A 2 -29.27 -37.27 -13.91
C ARG A 2 -28.52 -36.00 -13.50
N ILE A 3 -27.93 -35.30 -14.47
CA ILE A 3 -27.38 -33.95 -14.29
C ILE A 3 -28.55 -32.95 -14.25
N PRO A 4 -28.61 -32.01 -13.29
CA PRO A 4 -29.65 -30.97 -13.28
C PRO A 4 -29.51 -30.01 -14.46
N ARG A 5 -30.63 -29.68 -15.09
CA ARG A 5 -30.72 -28.52 -16.00
C ARG A 5 -31.05 -27.29 -15.16
N GLU A 6 -30.08 -26.41 -14.93
CA GLU A 6 -30.38 -25.08 -14.40
C GLU A 6 -30.83 -24.15 -15.52
N ALA A 7 -31.86 -23.36 -15.23
CA ALA A 7 -32.69 -22.72 -16.23
C ALA A 7 -32.16 -21.33 -16.63
N ARG A 8 -32.43 -20.96 -17.89
CA ARG A 8 -32.35 -19.56 -18.33
C ARG A 8 -33.35 -18.71 -17.54
N VAL A 9 -32.89 -18.02 -16.51
CA VAL A 9 -33.64 -16.93 -15.86
C VAL A 9 -32.99 -15.62 -16.26
N ALA A 10 -33.54 -14.98 -17.30
CA ALA A 10 -33.14 -13.63 -17.67
C ALA A 10 -33.61 -12.65 -16.56
N HIS A 11 -32.67 -12.15 -15.75
CA HIS A 11 -32.99 -11.35 -14.57
C HIS A 11 -33.50 -9.95 -14.95
N PRO A 12 -34.77 -9.58 -14.68
CA PRO A 12 -35.38 -8.38 -15.24
C PRO A 12 -35.13 -7.13 -14.39
N LEU A 13 -33.86 -6.79 -14.10
CA LEU A 13 -33.50 -5.63 -13.26
C LEU A 13 -32.53 -4.60 -13.86
N VAL A 14 -31.86 -4.89 -14.98
CA VAL A 14 -30.92 -3.95 -15.65
C VAL A 14 -31.63 -2.71 -16.25
N ARG A 15 -32.97 -2.66 -16.28
CA ARG A 15 -33.76 -1.55 -16.86
C ARG A 15 -34.14 -0.42 -15.88
N ARG A 16 -33.79 -0.50 -14.59
CA ARG A 16 -34.11 0.54 -13.58
C ARG A 16 -32.86 1.14 -12.92
N LYS A 17 -32.21 2.09 -13.61
CA LYS A 17 -31.37 3.18 -13.02
C LYS A 17 -30.92 4.26 -14.02
N VAL A 18 -31.09 4.05 -15.34
CA VAL A 18 -30.75 5.05 -16.39
C VAL A 18 -31.73 6.25 -16.44
N ARG A 19 -32.80 6.28 -15.62
CA ARG A 19 -33.83 7.33 -15.69
C ARG A 19 -33.54 8.61 -14.92
N ASP A 20 -32.56 8.59 -14.01
CA ASP A 20 -32.27 9.71 -13.09
C ASP A 20 -30.96 10.45 -13.43
N LEU A 21 -30.41 10.23 -14.63
CA LEU A 21 -29.45 11.16 -15.22
C LEU A 21 -30.19 12.46 -15.60
N PRO A 22 -29.67 13.65 -15.25
CA PRO A 22 -30.27 14.91 -15.69
C PRO A 22 -30.24 14.94 -17.22
N ARG A 23 -31.42 14.87 -17.85
CA ARG A 23 -31.56 14.85 -19.32
C ARG A 23 -30.81 16.03 -19.92
N THR A 24 -29.71 15.70 -20.59
CA THR A 24 -28.94 16.65 -21.37
C THR A 24 -29.86 17.23 -22.45
N LYS A 25 -29.92 18.56 -22.59
CA LYS A 25 -30.48 19.13 -23.82
C LYS A 25 -29.55 18.68 -24.92
N ALA A 26 -30.03 17.83 -25.84
CA ALA A 26 -29.26 17.40 -26.97
C ALA A 26 -28.81 18.63 -27.77
N MET A 27 -27.53 18.98 -27.65
CA MET A 27 -26.90 19.88 -28.59
C MET A 27 -26.87 19.13 -29.94
N ALA A 28 -27.09 19.86 -31.03
CA ALA A 28 -27.00 19.24 -32.35
C ALA A 28 -25.57 18.72 -32.53
N VAL A 29 -25.43 17.43 -32.89
CA VAL A 29 -24.13 16.84 -33.23
C VAL A 29 -23.54 17.66 -34.38
N PRO A 30 -22.28 18.15 -34.26
CA PRO A 30 -21.64 18.91 -35.32
C PRO A 30 -21.64 18.17 -36.66
N SER A 31 -21.91 18.87 -37.76
CA SER A 31 -22.12 18.24 -39.08
C SER A 31 -20.90 17.43 -39.54
N ASP A 32 -19.70 17.91 -39.20
CA ASP A 32 -18.41 17.26 -39.47
C ASP A 32 -18.19 15.95 -38.69
N VAL A 33 -18.90 15.76 -37.56
CA VAL A 33 -18.99 14.48 -36.82
C VAL A 33 -20.08 13.59 -37.39
N VAL A 34 -21.22 14.13 -37.81
CA VAL A 34 -22.27 13.36 -38.50
C VAL A 34 -21.70 12.69 -39.76
N ASP A 35 -20.89 13.41 -40.53
CA ASP A 35 -20.20 12.84 -41.71
C ASP A 35 -19.28 11.66 -41.34
N LEU A 36 -18.52 11.75 -40.24
CA LEU A 36 -17.66 10.67 -39.76
C LEU A 36 -18.45 9.47 -39.21
N LEU A 37 -19.60 9.70 -38.57
CA LEU A 37 -20.48 8.64 -38.08
C LEU A 37 -21.24 7.92 -39.20
N ASN A 38 -21.37 8.54 -40.37
CA ASN A 38 -21.96 7.95 -41.58
C ASN A 38 -20.95 7.13 -42.40
N MET A 39 -19.64 7.30 -42.17
CA MET A 39 -18.57 6.49 -42.78
C MET A 39 -18.47 5.10 -42.13
N SER A 40 -17.73 4.19 -42.78
CA SER A 40 -17.22 3.00 -42.08
C SER A 40 -16.27 3.41 -40.95
N LYS A 41 -16.26 2.68 -39.83
CA LYS A 41 -15.43 3.00 -38.65
C LYS A 41 -13.95 3.12 -39.03
N GLU A 42 -13.50 2.27 -39.95
CA GLU A 42 -12.14 2.18 -40.45
C GLU A 42 -11.76 3.36 -41.37
N GLU A 43 -12.71 3.88 -42.16
CA GLU A 43 -12.53 5.05 -43.02
C GLU A 43 -12.51 6.35 -42.22
N ALA A 44 -13.42 6.49 -41.24
CA ALA A 44 -13.37 7.57 -40.28
C ALA A 44 -12.03 7.58 -39.51
N ALA A 45 -11.57 6.43 -39.02
CA ALA A 45 -10.29 6.29 -38.33
C ALA A 45 -9.09 6.65 -39.22
N ARG A 46 -9.04 6.17 -40.48
CA ARG A 46 -7.98 6.56 -41.44
C ARG A 46 -7.97 8.07 -41.72
N THR A 47 -9.14 8.68 -41.84
CA THR A 47 -9.30 10.13 -42.08
C THR A 47 -8.77 10.93 -40.89
N LEU A 48 -9.22 10.60 -39.68
CA LEU A 48 -8.78 11.24 -38.44
C LEU A 48 -7.29 11.03 -38.17
N ALA A 49 -6.75 9.84 -38.48
CA ALA A 49 -5.31 9.55 -38.35
C ALA A 49 -4.45 10.40 -39.31
N ALA A 50 -4.91 10.59 -40.56
CA ALA A 50 -4.23 11.44 -41.52
C ALA A 50 -4.25 12.93 -41.12
N GLU A 51 -5.38 13.42 -40.59
CA GLU A 51 -5.48 14.78 -40.03
C GLU A 51 -4.56 14.95 -38.80
N CYS A 52 -4.59 14.01 -37.86
CA CYS A 52 -3.76 13.99 -36.64
C CYS A 52 -2.25 13.96 -36.96
N LEU A 53 -1.83 13.17 -37.95
CA LEU A 53 -0.42 13.11 -38.39
C LEU A 53 0.09 14.46 -38.94
N LEU A 54 -0.81 15.28 -39.49
CA LEU A 54 -0.53 16.66 -39.93
C LEU A 54 -0.66 17.70 -38.80
N GLY A 55 -0.86 17.27 -37.55
CA GLY A 55 -1.06 18.14 -36.38
C GLY A 55 -2.45 18.77 -36.31
N ARG A 56 -3.45 18.25 -37.04
CA ARG A 56 -4.82 18.76 -37.06
C ARG A 56 -5.71 17.86 -36.20
N THR A 57 -5.83 18.18 -34.92
CA THR A 57 -6.49 17.32 -33.91
C THR A 57 -7.89 17.80 -33.54
N SER A 58 -8.29 19.01 -33.94
CA SER A 58 -9.59 19.61 -33.58
C SER A 58 -10.78 18.73 -33.90
N ARG A 59 -10.86 18.19 -35.12
CA ARG A 59 -11.95 17.29 -35.55
C ARG A 59 -11.96 15.98 -34.77
N LEU A 60 -10.78 15.41 -34.49
CA LEU A 60 -10.62 14.23 -33.64
C LEU A 60 -11.14 14.50 -32.22
N HIS A 61 -10.83 15.65 -31.62
CA HIS A 61 -11.34 16.00 -30.29
C HIS A 61 -12.87 16.14 -30.25
N VAL A 62 -13.48 16.78 -31.26
CA VAL A 62 -14.96 16.92 -31.34
C VAL A 62 -15.62 15.55 -31.55
N PHE A 63 -15.02 14.68 -32.37
CA PHE A 63 -15.47 13.30 -32.55
C PHE A 63 -15.35 12.48 -31.24
N LEU A 64 -14.24 12.61 -30.53
CA LEU A 64 -14.01 11.96 -29.23
C LEU A 64 -15.02 12.42 -28.17
N ASP A 65 -15.34 13.72 -28.12
CA ASP A 65 -16.35 14.25 -27.20
C ASP A 65 -17.76 13.67 -27.44
N GLU A 66 -18.08 13.23 -28.66
CA GLU A 66 -19.34 12.54 -28.96
C GLU A 66 -19.30 11.03 -28.66
N ILE A 67 -18.24 10.31 -29.03
CA ILE A 67 -18.18 8.85 -28.77
C ILE A 67 -17.93 8.50 -27.29
N LEU A 68 -17.28 9.39 -26.52
CA LEU A 68 -16.99 9.21 -25.09
C LEU A 68 -17.99 9.91 -24.16
N LYS A 69 -19.06 10.54 -24.68
CA LYS A 69 -20.05 11.24 -23.85
C LYS A 69 -20.74 10.31 -22.82
N PRO A 70 -21.34 10.86 -21.74
CA PRO A 70 -21.94 10.09 -20.65
C PRO A 70 -23.03 9.10 -21.07
N ASP A 71 -23.79 9.43 -22.12
CA ASP A 71 -24.94 8.65 -22.61
C ASP A 71 -24.57 7.60 -23.66
N SER A 72 -23.30 7.53 -24.11
CA SER A 72 -22.84 6.55 -25.10
C SER A 72 -22.73 5.15 -24.51
N ALA A 73 -23.09 4.15 -25.33
CA ALA A 73 -23.02 2.74 -24.95
C ALA A 73 -21.55 2.28 -24.86
N ILE A 74 -21.12 1.87 -23.66
CA ILE A 74 -19.73 1.47 -23.34
C ILE A 74 -19.13 0.56 -24.41
N VAL A 75 -19.87 -0.47 -24.86
CA VAL A 75 -19.39 -1.45 -25.87
C VAL A 75 -19.05 -0.78 -27.20
N ASP A 76 -19.87 0.15 -27.71
CA ASP A 76 -19.61 0.85 -28.97
C ASP A 76 -18.51 1.90 -28.79
N THR A 77 -18.44 2.58 -27.63
CA THR A 77 -17.33 3.47 -27.27
C THR A 77 -15.99 2.74 -27.30
N ILE A 78 -15.87 1.56 -26.67
CA ILE A 78 -14.64 0.74 -26.68
C ILE A 78 -14.31 0.28 -28.10
N LEU A 79 -15.31 -0.13 -28.89
CA LEU A 79 -15.11 -0.52 -30.29
C LEU A 79 -14.59 0.63 -31.15
N TRP A 80 -15.18 1.83 -31.03
CA TRP A 80 -14.69 3.03 -31.70
C TRP A 80 -13.25 3.36 -31.28
N CYS A 81 -12.95 3.36 -29.97
CA CYS A 81 -11.59 3.60 -29.49
C CYS A 81 -10.59 2.60 -30.09
N LYS A 82 -10.91 1.30 -30.14
CA LYS A 82 -10.05 0.26 -30.76
C LYS A 82 -9.75 0.55 -32.24
N VAL A 83 -10.75 0.94 -33.03
CA VAL A 83 -10.57 1.21 -34.47
C VAL A 83 -9.81 2.54 -34.70
N ILE A 84 -10.07 3.56 -33.86
CA ILE A 84 -9.41 4.87 -33.95
C ILE A 84 -7.93 4.77 -33.61
N VAL A 85 -7.54 4.16 -32.48
CA VAL A 85 -6.11 4.03 -32.10
C VAL A 85 -5.33 3.15 -33.09
N ALA A 86 -6.00 2.18 -33.72
CA ALA A 86 -5.44 1.37 -34.80
C ALA A 86 -5.32 2.11 -36.14
N CYS A 87 -5.73 3.39 -36.23
CA CYS A 87 -5.69 4.20 -37.44
C CYS A 87 -6.42 3.56 -38.64
N GLY A 88 -7.41 2.70 -38.38
CA GLY A 88 -8.15 1.93 -39.38
C GLY A 88 -7.45 0.67 -39.93
N ASP A 89 -6.34 0.23 -39.33
CA ASP A 89 -5.90 -1.17 -39.34
C ASP A 89 -6.78 -2.02 -38.40
N THR A 90 -6.65 -3.35 -38.40
CA THR A 90 -7.21 -4.16 -37.31
C THR A 90 -6.43 -3.97 -36.00
N PHE A 91 -7.09 -4.13 -34.86
CA PHE A 91 -6.48 -3.91 -33.55
C PHE A 91 -5.30 -4.88 -33.25
N GLU A 92 -5.34 -6.11 -33.76
CA GLU A 92 -4.23 -7.06 -33.62
C GLU A 92 -3.05 -6.74 -34.55
N GLU A 93 -3.28 -6.24 -35.78
CA GLU A 93 -2.20 -5.72 -36.63
C GLU A 93 -1.52 -4.50 -35.99
N PHE A 94 -2.31 -3.58 -35.43
CA PHE A 94 -1.82 -2.43 -34.67
C PHE A 94 -0.94 -2.87 -33.49
N LYS A 95 -1.44 -3.80 -32.67
CA LYS A 95 -0.72 -4.38 -31.54
C LYS A 95 0.60 -5.05 -31.93
N THR A 96 0.64 -5.78 -33.05
CA THR A 96 1.88 -6.34 -33.59
C THR A 96 2.85 -5.23 -34.02
N LYS A 97 2.38 -4.23 -34.78
CA LYS A 97 3.18 -3.07 -35.22
C LYS A 97 3.76 -2.27 -34.05
N ILE A 98 3.02 -2.09 -32.95
CA ILE A 98 3.54 -1.43 -31.73
C ILE A 98 4.62 -2.28 -31.05
N LYS A 99 4.39 -3.60 -30.91
CA LYS A 99 5.34 -4.53 -30.26
C LYS A 99 6.67 -4.66 -30.99
N GLU A 100 6.71 -4.48 -32.31
CA GLU A 100 7.95 -4.37 -33.09
C GLU A 100 8.85 -3.20 -32.64
N HIS A 101 8.29 -2.21 -31.93
CA HIS A 101 9.01 -1.06 -31.37
C HIS A 101 9.16 -1.09 -29.84
N ASP A 102 8.92 -2.24 -29.19
CA ASP A 102 9.13 -2.37 -27.74
C ASP A 102 10.63 -2.34 -27.38
N ASP A 103 11.06 -1.27 -26.71
CA ASP A 103 12.42 -1.05 -26.20
C ASP A 103 12.58 -1.46 -24.72
N GLY A 104 11.54 -2.04 -24.10
CA GLY A 104 11.47 -2.24 -22.65
C GLY A 104 12.61 -3.10 -22.10
N LYS A 105 13.41 -2.53 -21.20
CA LYS A 105 14.54 -3.23 -20.53
C LYS A 105 14.10 -3.99 -19.28
N ILE A 106 12.97 -3.62 -18.68
CA ILE A 106 12.40 -4.23 -17.47
C ILE A 106 11.22 -5.11 -17.90
N CYS A 107 11.11 -6.30 -17.31
CA CYS A 107 10.01 -7.22 -17.62
C CYS A 107 8.65 -6.63 -17.23
N GLY A 108 8.47 -6.30 -15.94
CA GLY A 108 7.24 -5.69 -15.45
C GLY A 108 5.97 -6.54 -15.67
N LEU A 109 6.10 -7.85 -15.93
CA LEU A 109 4.95 -8.75 -16.02
C LEU A 109 4.20 -8.73 -14.68
N VAL A 110 2.95 -8.27 -14.69
CA VAL A 110 2.08 -8.22 -13.52
C VAL A 110 1.20 -9.46 -13.45
N TRP A 111 1.00 -9.99 -12.25
CA TRP A 111 0.18 -11.15 -11.95
C TRP A 111 -0.77 -10.92 -10.77
N THR A 112 -1.80 -11.77 -10.67
CA THR A 112 -2.78 -11.82 -9.58
C THR A 112 -2.45 -12.92 -8.57
N ALA A 113 -3.36 -13.15 -7.60
CA ALA A 113 -3.28 -14.27 -6.66
C ALA A 113 -3.09 -15.64 -7.35
N ASN A 114 -2.47 -16.57 -6.61
CA ASN A 114 -2.09 -17.93 -6.99
C ASN A 114 -1.03 -18.06 -8.12
N TYR A 115 -0.44 -16.96 -8.57
CA TYR A 115 0.69 -17.01 -9.50
C TYR A 115 1.97 -17.53 -8.83
N VAL A 116 2.75 -18.37 -9.54
CA VAL A 116 4.03 -18.90 -9.07
C VAL A 116 5.15 -17.91 -9.36
N ALA A 117 5.68 -17.29 -8.31
CA ALA A 117 6.80 -16.35 -8.37
C ALA A 117 8.04 -16.93 -7.69
N PHE A 118 9.22 -16.47 -8.11
CA PHE A 118 10.53 -16.90 -7.61
C PHE A 118 11.24 -15.74 -6.90
N ARG A 119 11.99 -16.02 -5.84
CA ARG A 119 12.80 -15.02 -5.12
C ARG A 119 14.19 -15.56 -4.89
N CYS A 120 15.17 -14.95 -5.56
CA CYS A 120 16.59 -15.26 -5.41
C CYS A 120 17.25 -14.29 -4.42
N ARG A 121 17.52 -14.76 -3.19
CA ARG A 121 18.10 -13.94 -2.11
C ARG A 121 19.53 -13.50 -2.42
N THR A 122 20.26 -14.28 -3.23
CA THR A 122 21.60 -13.92 -3.69
C THR A 122 21.59 -12.74 -4.68
N CYS A 123 20.61 -12.70 -5.59
CA CYS A 123 20.47 -11.65 -6.61
C CYS A 123 19.69 -10.43 -6.13
N SER A 124 18.82 -10.56 -5.12
CA SER A 124 18.02 -9.44 -4.61
C SER A 124 18.87 -8.34 -3.98
N ILE A 125 18.45 -7.09 -4.20
CA ILE A 125 18.85 -5.94 -3.38
C ILE A 125 17.79 -5.71 -2.27
N SER A 126 16.50 -5.93 -2.58
CA SER A 126 15.39 -5.82 -1.63
C SER A 126 14.74 -7.19 -1.35
N PRO A 127 14.31 -7.50 -0.11
CA PRO A 127 13.61 -8.75 0.22
C PRO A 127 12.27 -8.92 -0.50
N CYS A 128 11.70 -7.86 -1.10
CA CYS A 128 10.49 -7.90 -1.90
C CYS A 128 10.71 -8.41 -3.34
N MET A 129 11.97 -8.48 -3.81
CA MET A 129 12.30 -8.82 -5.20
C MET A 129 11.67 -10.15 -5.62
N SER A 130 10.97 -10.13 -6.76
CA SER A 130 10.19 -11.25 -7.27
C SER A 130 10.33 -11.40 -8.79
N LEU A 131 10.52 -12.64 -9.25
CA LEU A 131 10.70 -13.02 -10.65
C LEU A 131 9.54 -13.87 -11.15
N CYS A 132 9.12 -13.65 -12.39
CA CYS A 132 8.25 -14.56 -13.09
C CYS A 132 9.01 -15.82 -13.54
N GLU A 133 8.30 -16.92 -13.74
CA GLU A 133 8.87 -18.21 -14.17
C GLU A 133 9.75 -18.11 -15.44
N PRO A 134 9.36 -17.38 -16.51
CA PRO A 134 10.23 -17.18 -17.67
C PRO A 134 11.55 -16.47 -17.35
N CYS A 135 11.52 -15.38 -16.58
CA CYS A 135 12.74 -14.63 -16.25
C CYS A 135 13.66 -15.44 -15.32
N PHE A 136 13.10 -16.17 -14.35
CA PHE A 136 13.88 -17.04 -13.47
C PHE A 136 14.57 -18.18 -14.24
N ARG A 137 13.91 -18.77 -15.25
CA ARG A 137 14.53 -19.83 -16.08
C ARG A 137 15.59 -19.33 -17.05
N LEU A 138 15.47 -18.09 -17.51
CA LEU A 138 16.36 -17.48 -18.51
C LEU A 138 17.49 -16.64 -17.91
N GLY A 139 17.52 -16.46 -16.58
CA GLY A 139 18.63 -15.85 -15.82
C GLY A 139 19.55 -16.89 -15.18
N ASP A 140 20.76 -16.48 -14.80
CA ASP A 140 21.68 -17.37 -14.07
C ASP A 140 21.41 -17.33 -12.56
N HIS A 141 20.95 -18.46 -12.04
CA HIS A 141 20.69 -18.68 -10.61
C HIS A 141 21.39 -19.94 -10.08
N LYS A 142 22.42 -20.43 -10.79
CA LYS A 142 23.10 -21.68 -10.45
C LYS A 142 23.91 -21.54 -9.15
N GLY A 143 23.53 -22.29 -8.12
CA GLY A 143 24.20 -22.26 -6.82
C GLY A 143 23.82 -21.07 -5.94
N HIS A 144 22.81 -20.29 -6.32
CA HIS A 144 22.25 -19.22 -5.50
C HIS A 144 21.26 -19.76 -4.46
N ASP A 145 21.05 -18.99 -3.39
CA ASP A 145 19.95 -19.21 -2.45
C ASP A 145 18.66 -18.57 -2.99
N TRP A 146 17.64 -19.39 -3.22
CA TRP A 146 16.35 -18.96 -3.76
C TRP A 146 15.20 -19.85 -3.28
N ASN A 147 13.98 -19.33 -3.34
CA ASN A 147 12.76 -20.11 -3.19
C ASN A 147 11.72 -19.72 -4.26
N PHE A 148 10.64 -20.48 -4.33
CA PHE A 148 9.42 -20.12 -5.06
C PHE A 148 8.25 -20.03 -4.09
N PHE A 149 7.21 -19.28 -4.45
CA PHE A 149 6.02 -19.08 -3.64
C PHE A 149 4.79 -18.81 -4.52
N PHE A 150 3.61 -19.13 -4.00
CA PHE A 150 2.34 -18.71 -4.58
C PHE A 150 2.00 -17.30 -4.07
N SER A 151 1.94 -16.31 -4.96
CA SER A 151 1.52 -14.97 -4.56
C SER A 151 0.08 -14.99 -4.06
N GLN A 152 -0.20 -14.37 -2.91
CA GLN A 152 -1.56 -14.22 -2.37
C GLN A 152 -2.24 -12.93 -2.85
N ALA A 153 -1.48 -11.85 -3.07
CA ALA A 153 -1.99 -10.49 -3.31
C ALA A 153 -1.64 -9.90 -4.68
N GLY A 154 -1.07 -10.70 -5.60
CA GLY A 154 -0.55 -10.24 -6.89
C GLY A 154 0.94 -9.87 -6.85
N GLY A 155 1.41 -9.10 -7.83
CA GLY A 155 2.80 -8.64 -7.90
C GLY A 155 3.29 -8.39 -9.32
N ALA A 156 4.55 -7.99 -9.46
CA ALA A 156 5.18 -7.70 -10.75
C ALA A 156 6.60 -8.29 -10.82
N CYS A 157 7.06 -8.61 -12.04
CA CYS A 157 8.42 -9.11 -12.24
C CYS A 157 9.45 -7.97 -12.21
N ASP A 158 10.37 -8.03 -11.24
CA ASP A 158 11.47 -7.09 -11.04
C ASP A 158 12.68 -7.32 -11.98
N CYS A 159 12.60 -8.26 -12.94
CA CYS A 159 13.73 -8.58 -13.82
C CYS A 159 14.11 -7.38 -14.71
N GLY A 160 15.39 -6.99 -14.68
CA GLY A 160 15.93 -5.82 -15.37
C GLY A 160 15.85 -4.51 -14.59
N ASP A 161 15.22 -4.47 -13.41
CA ASP A 161 15.16 -3.28 -12.55
C ASP A 161 16.35 -3.23 -11.56
N VAL A 162 17.33 -2.39 -11.90
CA VAL A 162 18.57 -2.17 -11.14
C VAL A 162 18.34 -1.60 -9.73
N SER A 163 17.15 -1.05 -9.44
CA SER A 163 16.83 -0.54 -8.11
C SER A 163 16.49 -1.64 -7.09
N VAL A 164 16.26 -2.88 -7.55
CA VAL A 164 15.78 -4.00 -6.71
C VAL A 164 16.53 -5.32 -6.92
N MET A 165 17.29 -5.47 -8.01
CA MET A 165 17.98 -6.70 -8.36
C MET A 165 19.37 -6.43 -8.98
N LYS A 166 20.35 -7.29 -8.69
CA LYS A 166 21.68 -7.27 -9.30
C LYS A 166 21.63 -7.80 -10.73
N GLU A 167 22.37 -7.16 -11.64
CA GLU A 167 22.44 -7.52 -13.06
C GLU A 167 22.83 -8.97 -13.32
N SER A 168 23.64 -9.58 -12.44
CA SER A 168 24.09 -10.97 -12.54
C SER A 168 22.97 -12.02 -12.49
N GLY A 169 21.75 -11.64 -12.10
CA GLY A 169 20.58 -12.52 -12.15
C GLY A 169 19.53 -12.10 -13.20
N TYR A 170 19.80 -11.11 -14.05
CA TYR A 170 18.89 -10.78 -15.14
C TYR A 170 18.79 -11.93 -16.16
N CYS A 171 17.63 -12.05 -16.82
CA CYS A 171 17.44 -13.00 -17.89
C CYS A 171 18.01 -12.51 -19.24
N SER A 172 18.14 -13.38 -20.23
CA SER A 172 18.61 -13.02 -21.59
C SER A 172 17.82 -11.89 -22.26
N GLU A 173 16.53 -11.72 -21.94
CA GLU A 173 15.60 -10.80 -22.64
C GLU A 173 15.44 -9.41 -21.99
N HIS A 174 16.01 -9.19 -20.80
CA HIS A 174 15.80 -7.98 -19.99
C HIS A 174 17.12 -7.50 -19.37
N GLY A 175 17.33 -6.19 -19.26
CA GLY A 175 18.62 -5.56 -18.93
C GLY A 175 19.35 -5.00 -20.16
N ASP A 176 20.48 -4.33 -19.93
CA ASP A 176 21.23 -3.62 -20.99
C ASP A 176 21.94 -4.54 -21.99
N HIS A 177 22.17 -5.80 -21.64
CA HIS A 177 22.72 -6.82 -22.55
C HIS A 177 21.70 -7.34 -23.57
N ALA A 178 20.40 -7.12 -23.36
CA ALA A 178 19.34 -7.65 -24.21
C ALA A 178 19.30 -6.92 -25.57
N GLN A 179 19.89 -7.52 -26.60
CA GLN A 179 19.94 -6.97 -27.96
C GLN A 179 18.58 -7.09 -28.68
N LYS A 180 17.59 -6.28 -28.28
CA LYS A 180 16.32 -6.13 -28.99
C LYS A 180 16.56 -5.51 -30.37
N LYS A 181 16.43 -6.33 -31.43
CA LYS A 181 16.75 -6.01 -32.84
C LYS A 181 16.14 -4.71 -33.41
N HIS A 182 15.12 -4.15 -32.76
CA HIS A 182 14.38 -2.97 -33.21
C HIS A 182 14.42 -1.78 -32.22
N ALA A 183 14.99 -1.93 -31.03
CA ALA A 183 14.96 -0.93 -29.96
C ALA A 183 15.72 0.39 -30.28
N THR A 184 16.45 0.45 -31.39
CA THR A 184 17.19 1.64 -31.85
C THR A 184 16.42 2.53 -32.84
N LYS A 185 15.21 2.14 -33.27
CA LYS A 185 14.38 2.93 -34.19
C LYS A 185 13.26 3.64 -33.43
N PRO A 186 13.11 4.98 -33.56
CA PRO A 186 12.02 5.70 -32.93
C PRO A 186 10.67 5.20 -33.45
N VAL A 187 9.68 5.17 -32.56
CA VAL A 187 8.32 4.72 -32.90
C VAL A 187 7.72 5.66 -33.96
N PRO A 188 7.24 5.17 -35.11
CA PRO A 188 6.66 6.02 -36.14
C PRO A 188 5.45 6.79 -35.61
N ARG A 189 5.45 8.13 -35.74
CA ARG A 189 4.40 9.02 -35.22
C ARG A 189 2.98 8.55 -35.57
N LYS A 190 2.77 8.03 -36.78
CA LYS A 190 1.48 7.48 -37.26
C LYS A 190 0.88 6.33 -36.42
N LEU A 191 1.70 5.66 -35.59
CA LEU A 191 1.25 4.59 -34.68
C LEU A 191 0.88 5.12 -33.28
N ILE A 192 1.31 6.34 -32.94
CA ILE A 192 1.26 6.86 -31.56
C ILE A 192 0.36 8.09 -31.46
N CYS A 193 0.39 9.00 -32.44
CA CYS A 193 -0.26 10.32 -32.31
C CYS A 193 -1.76 10.27 -32.05
N VAL A 194 -2.49 9.32 -32.65
CA VAL A 194 -3.92 9.17 -32.37
C VAL A 194 -4.17 8.65 -30.95
N SER A 195 -3.27 7.79 -30.44
CA SER A 195 -3.36 7.29 -29.06
C SER A 195 -3.08 8.39 -28.04
N GLU A 196 -2.14 9.30 -28.33
CA GLU A 196 -1.85 10.50 -27.51
C GLU A 196 -3.09 11.40 -27.35
N GLU A 197 -3.88 11.60 -28.41
CA GLU A 197 -5.09 12.43 -28.35
C GLU A 197 -6.31 11.71 -27.74
N VAL A 198 -6.41 10.38 -27.91
CA VAL A 198 -7.50 9.56 -27.36
C VAL A 198 -7.36 9.40 -25.85
N MET A 199 -6.15 9.15 -25.35
CA MET A 199 -5.90 8.71 -23.98
C MET A 199 -6.44 9.68 -22.90
N PRO A 200 -6.23 11.01 -22.97
CA PRO A 200 -6.79 11.94 -21.98
C PRO A 200 -8.31 11.93 -21.89
N LYS A 201 -9.00 11.87 -23.04
CA LYS A 201 -10.47 11.82 -23.11
C LYS A 201 -10.99 10.46 -22.60
N PHE A 202 -10.24 9.39 -22.84
CA PHE A 202 -10.55 8.06 -22.34
C PHE A 202 -10.43 7.98 -20.81
N LEU A 203 -9.34 8.51 -20.24
CA LEU A 203 -9.12 8.59 -18.78
C LEU A 203 -10.17 9.48 -18.10
N LEU A 204 -10.54 10.61 -18.71
CA LEU A 204 -11.66 11.44 -18.25
C LEU A 204 -12.95 10.63 -18.14
N ARG A 205 -13.27 9.83 -19.17
CA ARG A 205 -14.50 9.03 -19.17
C ARG A 205 -14.46 7.91 -18.12
N LEU A 206 -13.31 7.28 -17.90
CA LEU A 206 -13.10 6.31 -16.82
C LEU A 206 -13.37 6.93 -15.44
N VAL A 207 -12.74 8.05 -15.09
CA VAL A 207 -12.97 8.68 -13.77
C VAL A 207 -14.42 9.17 -13.62
N GLN A 208 -15.06 9.65 -14.68
CA GLN A 208 -16.49 10.00 -14.67
C GLN A 208 -17.40 8.80 -14.38
N LEU A 209 -17.06 7.59 -14.86
CA LEU A 209 -17.79 6.36 -14.54
C LEU A 209 -17.61 6.00 -13.05
N LEU A 210 -16.38 6.05 -12.53
CA LEU A 210 -16.09 5.77 -11.12
C LEU A 210 -16.86 6.74 -10.20
N ARG A 211 -16.81 8.05 -10.48
CA ARG A 211 -17.56 9.10 -9.77
C ARG A 211 -19.09 8.87 -9.79
N LEU A 212 -19.65 8.57 -10.96
CA LEU A 212 -21.11 8.39 -11.11
C LEU A 212 -21.62 7.16 -10.34
N HIS A 213 -20.85 6.09 -10.36
CA HIS A 213 -21.23 4.80 -9.79
C HIS A 213 -20.76 4.59 -8.34
N SER A 214 -20.03 5.53 -7.75
CA SER A 214 -19.71 5.56 -6.30
C SER A 214 -20.82 6.19 -5.44
N ARG A 215 -22.01 6.44 -6.00
CA ARG A 215 -23.15 7.02 -5.27
C ARG A 215 -23.83 5.97 -4.39
N GLY A 216 -23.69 6.14 -3.07
CA GLY A 216 -24.24 5.25 -2.05
C GLY A 216 -23.41 3.98 -1.84
N ASP A 217 -23.86 3.12 -0.92
CA ASP A 217 -23.05 2.05 -0.31
C ASP A 217 -22.91 0.78 -1.17
N ARG A 218 -22.91 0.87 -2.51
CA ARG A 218 -22.80 -0.32 -3.40
C ARG A 218 -21.59 -0.25 -4.34
N PRO A 219 -20.87 -1.37 -4.54
CA PRO A 219 -19.70 -1.43 -5.42
C PRO A 219 -20.07 -1.52 -6.91
N ASP A 220 -21.09 -0.77 -7.37
CA ASP A 220 -21.53 -0.75 -8.78
C ASP A 220 -20.46 -0.10 -9.70
N ALA A 221 -19.45 0.58 -9.14
CA ALA A 221 -18.41 1.31 -9.86
C ALA A 221 -17.42 0.43 -10.64
N LEU A 222 -16.93 -0.65 -10.05
CA LEU A 222 -15.95 -1.52 -10.73
C LEU A 222 -16.58 -2.27 -11.93
N PRO A 223 -17.78 -2.87 -11.82
CA PRO A 223 -18.48 -3.45 -12.98
C PRO A 223 -18.80 -2.42 -14.07
N ALA A 224 -19.12 -1.17 -13.71
CA ALA A 224 -19.37 -0.11 -14.68
C ALA A 224 -18.11 0.34 -15.44
N ALA A 225 -16.95 0.29 -14.79
CA ALA A 225 -15.65 0.65 -15.37
C ALA A 225 -14.91 -0.52 -16.05
N GLU A 226 -15.42 -1.76 -15.94
CA GLU A 226 -14.71 -3.00 -16.26
C GLU A 226 -14.06 -2.99 -17.65
N GLN A 227 -14.85 -2.73 -18.70
CA GLN A 227 -14.37 -2.72 -20.09
C GLN A 227 -13.38 -1.58 -20.39
N PHE A 228 -13.46 -0.46 -19.65
CA PHE A 228 -12.47 0.62 -19.78
C PHE A 228 -11.12 0.19 -19.20
N ILE A 229 -11.13 -0.48 -18.04
CA ILE A 229 -9.91 -0.98 -17.38
C ILE A 229 -9.29 -2.12 -18.20
N GLU A 230 -10.10 -3.03 -18.75
CA GLU A 230 -9.63 -4.10 -19.65
C GLU A 230 -8.96 -3.54 -20.91
N PHE A 231 -9.53 -2.52 -21.55
CA PHE A 231 -8.91 -1.92 -22.73
C PHE A 231 -7.58 -1.21 -22.39
N LEU A 232 -7.48 -0.53 -21.24
CA LEU A 232 -6.21 0.01 -20.76
C LEU A 232 -5.18 -1.10 -20.50
N TYR A 233 -5.61 -2.23 -19.93
CA TYR A 233 -4.73 -3.38 -19.73
C TYR A 233 -4.24 -3.97 -21.08
N GLU A 234 -5.11 -4.12 -22.08
CA GLU A 234 -4.74 -4.54 -23.45
C GLU A 234 -3.70 -3.60 -24.08
N LEU A 235 -3.87 -2.27 -23.92
CA LEU A 235 -2.94 -1.25 -24.40
C LEU A 235 -1.59 -1.30 -23.66
N SER A 236 -1.58 -1.42 -22.33
CA SER A 236 -0.34 -1.52 -21.54
C SER A 236 0.48 -2.79 -21.86
N GLY A 237 -0.18 -3.85 -22.33
CA GLY A 237 0.40 -5.10 -22.81
C GLY A 237 1.05 -5.03 -24.21
N MET A 238 1.07 -3.85 -24.84
CA MET A 238 1.75 -3.60 -26.12
C MET A 238 3.24 -3.23 -25.98
N GLY A 239 3.74 -3.02 -24.76
CA GLY A 239 5.14 -2.65 -24.49
C GLY A 239 5.34 -1.15 -24.23
N THR A 240 6.60 -0.73 -24.08
CA THR A 240 6.95 0.64 -23.66
C THR A 240 6.28 1.76 -24.47
N PRO A 241 6.15 1.70 -25.82
CA PRO A 241 5.57 2.79 -26.59
C PRO A 241 4.17 3.20 -26.12
N MET A 242 3.30 2.22 -25.84
CA MET A 242 1.95 2.51 -25.37
C MET A 242 1.94 2.88 -23.88
N ARG A 243 2.79 2.25 -23.06
CA ARG A 243 2.93 2.61 -21.64
C ARG A 243 3.34 4.07 -21.46
N ARG A 244 4.25 4.61 -22.30
CA ARG A 244 4.64 6.04 -22.31
C ARG A 244 3.45 6.97 -22.61
N VAL A 245 2.63 6.65 -23.61
CA VAL A 245 1.41 7.43 -23.95
C VAL A 245 0.44 7.49 -22.77
N MET A 246 0.24 6.35 -22.12
CA MET A 246 -0.64 6.22 -20.94
C MET A 246 -0.07 6.99 -19.75
N ALA A 247 1.22 6.83 -19.46
CA ALA A 247 1.93 7.52 -18.40
C ALA A 247 1.85 9.05 -18.56
N ALA A 248 2.24 9.59 -19.72
CA ALA A 248 2.20 11.02 -19.99
C ALA A 248 0.79 11.61 -19.78
N SER A 249 -0.24 10.94 -20.30
CA SER A 249 -1.64 11.36 -20.12
C SER A 249 -2.12 11.29 -18.66
N MET A 250 -1.54 10.40 -17.85
CA MET A 250 -1.90 10.20 -16.45
C MET A 250 -1.26 11.20 -15.50
N VAL A 251 -0.04 11.66 -15.81
CA VAL A 251 0.75 12.57 -14.96
C VAL A 251 0.57 14.06 -15.32
N ASP A 252 0.07 14.37 -16.52
CA ASP A 252 -0.12 15.76 -16.95
C ASP A 252 -1.26 16.46 -16.18
N ALA A 253 -0.87 17.37 -15.30
CA ALA A 253 -1.78 18.16 -14.46
C ALA A 253 -2.54 19.25 -15.25
N ALA A 254 -2.00 19.76 -16.35
CA ALA A 254 -2.66 20.76 -17.18
C ALA A 254 -3.80 20.12 -17.97
N ILE A 255 -3.56 18.95 -18.57
CA ILE A 255 -4.56 18.11 -19.24
C ILE A 255 -5.67 17.73 -18.26
N TYR A 256 -5.34 17.18 -17.09
CA TYR A 256 -6.33 16.82 -16.08
C TYR A 256 -7.20 18.03 -15.70
N LYS A 257 -6.59 19.13 -15.25
CA LYS A 257 -7.29 20.35 -14.81
C LYS A 257 -8.19 20.93 -15.91
N HIS A 258 -7.75 20.89 -17.17
CA HIS A 258 -8.50 21.37 -18.33
C HIS A 258 -9.71 20.49 -18.70
N LEU A 259 -9.61 19.18 -18.46
CA LEU A 259 -10.65 18.21 -18.78
C LEU A 259 -11.69 18.01 -17.67
N VAL A 260 -11.31 18.20 -16.40
CA VAL A 260 -12.23 18.05 -15.25
C VAL A 260 -12.92 19.34 -14.82
N ASP A 261 -12.65 20.48 -15.45
CA ASP A 261 -13.25 21.78 -15.11
C ASP A 261 -14.79 21.74 -15.24
N PRO A 262 -15.55 21.91 -14.14
CA PRO A 262 -17.01 21.84 -14.15
C PRO A 262 -17.68 23.02 -14.90
N ASN A 263 -16.92 24.01 -15.35
CA ASN A 263 -17.44 25.14 -16.13
C ASN A 263 -17.32 24.96 -17.65
N ARG A 264 -16.72 23.84 -18.09
CA ARG A 264 -16.51 23.54 -19.51
C ARG A 264 -17.61 22.65 -20.09
N GLY A 265 -17.77 22.65 -21.42
CA GLY A 265 -18.54 21.65 -22.17
C GLY A 265 -20.00 21.49 -21.73
N ASN A 266 -20.44 20.25 -21.48
CA ASN A 266 -21.76 19.95 -20.95
C ASN A 266 -21.83 20.27 -19.44
N ILE A 267 -22.03 21.55 -19.16
CA ILE A 267 -22.00 22.17 -17.83
C ILE A 267 -22.81 21.39 -16.79
N ALA A 268 -23.99 20.84 -17.15
CA ALA A 268 -24.85 20.13 -16.21
C ALA A 268 -24.24 18.82 -15.72
N PHE A 269 -23.77 17.96 -16.63
CA PHE A 269 -23.15 16.69 -16.27
C PHE A 269 -21.80 16.89 -15.57
N LEU A 270 -20.96 17.80 -16.06
CA LEU A 270 -19.61 18.01 -15.50
C LEU A 270 -19.67 18.61 -14.08
N ARG A 271 -20.60 19.52 -13.81
CA ARG A 271 -20.89 19.98 -12.43
C ARG A 271 -21.33 18.83 -11.53
N GLN A 272 -22.26 17.99 -11.99
CA GLN A 272 -22.72 16.86 -11.17
C GLN A 272 -21.60 15.85 -10.91
N SER A 273 -20.81 15.49 -11.93
CA SER A 273 -19.65 14.59 -11.77
C SER A 273 -18.61 15.15 -10.79
N HIS A 274 -18.41 16.47 -10.77
CA HIS A 274 -17.55 17.13 -9.80
C HIS A 274 -18.15 17.13 -8.38
N VAL A 275 -19.47 17.26 -8.23
CA VAL A 275 -20.16 17.09 -6.93
C VAL A 275 -19.99 15.65 -6.41
N ASP A 276 -20.22 14.65 -7.26
CA ASP A 276 -20.06 13.23 -6.92
C ASP A 276 -18.61 12.92 -6.47
N TYR A 277 -17.62 13.48 -7.17
CA TYR A 277 -16.20 13.43 -6.80
C TYR A 277 -15.93 14.03 -5.42
N LEU A 278 -16.42 15.25 -5.15
CA LEU A 278 -16.22 15.91 -3.86
C LEU A 278 -16.89 15.15 -2.71
N GLU A 279 -18.04 14.51 -2.94
CA GLU A 279 -18.72 13.66 -1.95
C GLU A 279 -17.92 12.38 -1.66
N ALA A 280 -17.41 11.72 -2.70
CA ALA A 280 -16.54 10.55 -2.55
C ALA A 280 -15.28 10.88 -1.73
N VAL A 281 -14.62 12.02 -2.00
CA VAL A 281 -13.43 12.46 -1.26
C VAL A 281 -13.75 12.91 0.18
N ARG A 282 -14.94 13.46 0.43
CA ARG A 282 -15.38 13.80 1.80
C ARG A 282 -15.63 12.57 2.67
N THR A 283 -16.16 11.50 2.08
CA THR A 283 -16.56 10.28 2.78
C THR A 283 -15.41 9.31 3.06
N LEU A 284 -14.22 9.53 2.50
CA LEU A 284 -13.01 8.76 2.86
C LEU A 284 -12.33 9.43 4.07
N PRO A 285 -12.24 8.75 5.24
CA PRO A 285 -11.58 9.31 6.41
C PRO A 285 -10.06 9.36 6.26
N PHE A 286 -9.42 10.20 7.07
CA PHE A 286 -7.97 10.31 7.23
C PHE A 286 -7.64 10.22 8.72
N PRO A 287 -6.45 9.73 9.10
CA PRO A 287 -6.03 9.66 10.50
C PRO A 287 -5.78 11.06 11.06
N GLU A 288 -6.04 11.23 12.35
CA GLU A 288 -5.71 12.47 13.07
C GLU A 288 -4.19 12.71 13.08
N VAL A 289 -3.77 13.85 12.51
CA VAL A 289 -2.36 14.25 12.41
C VAL A 289 -1.96 14.96 13.72
N PRO A 290 -0.98 14.44 14.49
CA PRO A 290 -0.49 15.12 15.69
C PRO A 290 0.05 16.52 15.38
N GLU A 291 -0.11 17.47 16.31
CA GLU A 291 0.34 18.86 16.14
C GLU A 291 1.81 18.99 15.71
N ARG A 292 2.68 18.05 16.17
CA ARG A 292 4.11 18.00 15.82
C ARG A 292 4.39 17.73 14.33
N PHE A 293 3.39 17.34 13.54
CA PHE A 293 3.45 17.18 12.08
C PHE A 293 2.42 18.06 11.37
N SER A 294 2.15 19.24 11.91
CA SER A 294 1.26 20.24 11.30
C SER A 294 1.67 20.63 9.87
N ASP A 295 2.96 20.51 9.53
CA ASP A 295 3.53 20.67 8.18
C ASP A 295 3.11 19.56 7.20
N LEU A 296 2.81 18.36 7.70
CA LEU A 296 2.26 17.26 6.92
C LEU A 296 0.73 17.32 6.80
N LYS A 297 0.06 18.11 7.65
CA LYS A 297 -1.41 18.18 7.70
C LYS A 297 -2.02 18.50 6.33
N ASP A 298 -1.58 19.58 5.69
CA ASP A 298 -2.11 20.00 4.39
C ASP A 298 -1.89 18.95 3.29
N LYS A 299 -0.81 18.17 3.37
CA LYS A 299 -0.53 17.06 2.43
C LYS A 299 -1.47 15.87 2.66
N LEU A 300 -1.71 15.49 3.91
CA LEU A 300 -2.52 14.32 4.28
C LEU A 300 -4.03 14.58 4.17
N GLU A 301 -4.44 15.81 4.50
CA GLU A 301 -5.83 16.28 4.40
C GLU A 301 -6.21 16.75 2.98
N ARG A 302 -5.26 16.81 2.02
CA ARG A 302 -5.51 17.26 0.64
C ARG A 302 -6.69 16.51 0.00
N ARG A 303 -7.68 17.28 -0.46
CA ARG A 303 -8.92 16.79 -1.11
C ARG A 303 -8.97 17.01 -2.62
N GLU A 304 -7.96 17.66 -3.17
CA GLU A 304 -7.87 17.98 -4.60
C GLU A 304 -6.71 17.21 -5.24
N HIS A 305 -7.07 16.29 -6.13
CA HIS A 305 -6.14 15.65 -7.04
C HIS A 305 -5.81 16.60 -8.20
N LEU A 306 -4.56 16.57 -8.65
CA LEU A 306 -4.01 17.40 -9.71
C LEU A 306 -3.85 16.65 -11.03
N THR A 307 -3.88 15.31 -11.01
CA THR A 307 -3.64 14.44 -12.16
C THR A 307 -4.63 13.26 -12.17
N PHE A 308 -4.80 12.59 -13.32
CA PHE A 308 -5.59 11.36 -13.37
C PHE A 308 -4.99 10.25 -12.51
N LEU A 309 -3.67 10.20 -12.36
CA LEU A 309 -2.98 9.23 -11.52
C LEU A 309 -3.34 9.40 -10.03
N GLU A 310 -3.32 10.64 -9.53
CA GLU A 310 -3.71 10.93 -8.14
C GLU A 310 -5.17 10.58 -7.85
N GLU A 311 -6.08 10.81 -8.80
CA GLU A 311 -7.49 10.44 -8.65
C GLU A 311 -7.71 8.93 -8.78
N LEU A 312 -7.07 8.25 -9.74
CA LEU A 312 -7.18 6.80 -9.86
C LEU A 312 -6.62 6.09 -8.62
N ASN A 313 -5.56 6.62 -8.01
CA ASN A 313 -5.05 6.08 -6.75
C ASN A 313 -5.97 6.38 -5.56
N PHE A 314 -6.70 7.50 -5.56
CA PHE A 314 -7.82 7.70 -4.62
C PHE A 314 -8.90 6.64 -4.81
N TRP A 315 -9.29 6.33 -6.06
CA TRP A 315 -10.28 5.29 -6.35
C TRP A 315 -9.81 3.89 -5.96
N ILE A 316 -8.50 3.60 -6.02
CA ILE A 316 -7.94 2.36 -5.46
C ILE A 316 -8.26 2.25 -3.97
N VAL A 317 -7.97 3.26 -3.16
CA VAL A 317 -8.23 3.22 -1.72
C VAL A 317 -9.73 3.28 -1.40
N LYS A 318 -10.51 4.08 -2.14
CA LYS A 318 -11.96 4.24 -1.93
C LYS A 318 -12.79 3.00 -2.32
N LEU A 319 -12.28 2.16 -3.21
CA LEU A 319 -12.91 0.91 -3.67
C LEU A 319 -12.23 -0.35 -3.11
N GLU A 320 -11.46 -0.22 -2.02
CA GLU A 320 -10.83 -1.34 -1.30
C GLU A 320 -9.90 -2.18 -2.21
N PHE A 321 -9.05 -1.47 -2.97
CA PHE A 321 -7.97 -1.99 -3.82
C PHE A 321 -8.44 -2.98 -4.90
N PRO A 322 -9.27 -2.51 -5.86
CA PRO A 322 -9.75 -3.32 -6.96
C PRO A 322 -8.58 -3.80 -7.83
N GLN A 323 -8.28 -5.10 -7.74
CA GLN A 323 -7.10 -5.75 -8.31
C GLN A 323 -6.85 -5.43 -9.80
N ARG A 324 -7.90 -5.19 -10.60
CA ARG A 324 -7.74 -4.81 -12.02
C ARG A 324 -7.14 -3.42 -12.20
N ILE A 325 -7.52 -2.43 -11.38
CA ILE A 325 -6.93 -1.08 -11.45
C ILE A 325 -5.50 -1.13 -10.91
N VAL A 326 -5.28 -1.83 -9.78
CA VAL A 326 -3.95 -2.02 -9.19
C VAL A 326 -3.01 -2.67 -10.22
N CYS A 327 -3.39 -3.82 -10.79
CA CYS A 327 -2.58 -4.52 -11.79
C CYS A 327 -2.31 -3.67 -13.04
N PHE A 328 -3.27 -2.86 -13.47
CA PHE A 328 -3.07 -1.93 -14.58
C PHE A 328 -2.02 -0.86 -14.25
N LEU A 329 -2.11 -0.16 -13.11
CA LEU A 329 -1.09 0.84 -12.74
C LEU A 329 0.29 0.21 -12.52
N LEU A 330 0.36 -1.01 -11.98
CA LEU A 330 1.62 -1.75 -11.84
C LEU A 330 2.31 -2.03 -13.19
N ASN A 331 1.56 -2.25 -14.28
CA ASN A 331 2.15 -2.45 -15.62
C ASN A 331 2.84 -1.19 -16.17
N LEU A 332 2.52 -0.01 -15.63
CA LEU A 332 3.11 1.27 -16.04
C LEU A 332 4.39 1.62 -15.24
N LEU A 333 4.69 0.93 -14.13
CA LEU A 333 5.88 1.18 -13.30
C LEU A 333 7.22 0.90 -14.01
N THR A 334 7.21 0.31 -15.21
CA THR A 334 8.42 0.21 -16.04
C THR A 334 8.83 1.56 -16.66
N ASP A 335 7.95 2.55 -16.65
CA ASP A 335 8.26 3.93 -17.01
C ASP A 335 8.73 4.72 -15.78
N ALA A 336 9.85 5.44 -15.90
CA ALA A 336 10.51 6.06 -14.76
C ALA A 336 9.78 7.30 -14.22
N GLU A 337 9.25 8.15 -15.11
CA GLU A 337 8.47 9.33 -14.73
C GLU A 337 7.15 8.89 -14.08
N PHE A 338 6.51 7.86 -14.64
CA PHE A 338 5.34 7.23 -14.03
C PHE A 338 5.66 6.62 -12.66
N LYS A 339 6.78 5.91 -12.49
CA LYS A 339 7.18 5.28 -11.22
C LYS A 339 7.35 6.32 -10.10
N GLU A 340 7.91 7.50 -10.42
CA GLU A 340 8.00 8.62 -9.48
C GLU A 340 6.64 9.28 -9.20
N ALA A 341 5.84 9.56 -10.24
CA ALA A 341 4.52 10.15 -10.08
C ALA A 341 3.56 9.23 -9.30
N MET A 342 3.60 7.92 -9.55
CA MET A 342 2.81 6.91 -8.85
C MET A 342 3.24 6.79 -7.38
N THR A 343 4.55 6.86 -7.10
CA THR A 343 5.07 6.94 -5.73
C THR A 343 4.44 8.12 -4.97
N ASN A 344 4.47 9.32 -5.56
CA ASN A 344 3.92 10.52 -4.95
C ASN A 344 2.38 10.44 -4.77
N ALA A 345 1.67 9.92 -5.77
CA ALA A 345 0.23 9.67 -5.71
C ALA A 345 -0.16 8.58 -4.70
N PHE A 346 0.73 7.61 -4.44
CA PHE A 346 0.53 6.54 -3.45
C PHE A 346 0.68 7.06 -2.02
N ILE A 347 1.77 7.80 -1.76
CA ILE A 347 2.03 8.45 -0.46
C ILE A 347 0.85 9.35 -0.03
N LEU A 348 0.23 10.07 -0.97
CA LEU A 348 -0.93 10.94 -0.72
C LEU A 348 -2.09 10.21 0.00
N HIS A 349 -2.35 8.96 -0.36
CA HIS A 349 -3.48 8.18 0.18
C HIS A 349 -3.07 7.12 1.20
N TYR A 350 -1.77 6.87 1.40
CA TYR A 350 -1.28 5.82 2.29
C TYR A 350 -1.77 5.98 3.74
N SER A 351 -1.96 7.23 4.21
CA SER A 351 -2.56 7.52 5.53
C SER A 351 -3.97 6.93 5.69
N ARG A 352 -4.74 6.94 4.58
CA ARG A 352 -6.13 6.50 4.51
C ARG A 352 -6.23 4.98 4.42
N VAL A 353 -5.20 4.32 3.87
CA VAL A 353 -5.07 2.85 3.83
C VAL A 353 -5.15 2.27 5.24
N ALA A 354 -4.49 2.89 6.23
CA ALA A 354 -4.59 2.45 7.62
C ALA A 354 -6.01 2.55 8.21
N VAL A 355 -6.81 3.54 7.79
CA VAL A 355 -8.20 3.70 8.24
C VAL A 355 -9.14 2.73 7.54
N VAL A 356 -8.87 2.39 6.27
CA VAL A 356 -9.59 1.36 5.52
C VAL A 356 -9.28 -0.04 6.05
N LEU A 357 -8.00 -0.38 6.26
CA LEU A 357 -7.56 -1.65 6.87
C LEU A 357 -8.20 -1.91 8.24
N ALA A 358 -8.34 -0.88 9.07
CA ALA A 358 -8.99 -0.97 10.38
C ALA A 358 -10.51 -1.24 10.32
N ARG A 359 -11.13 -1.15 9.14
CA ARG A 359 -12.57 -1.29 8.90
C ARG A 359 -12.92 -2.42 7.91
N SER A 360 -11.96 -2.88 7.12
CA SER A 360 -12.15 -3.95 6.14
C SER A 360 -12.40 -5.29 6.84
N ALA A 361 -13.24 -6.12 6.23
CA ALA A 361 -13.41 -7.52 6.61
C ALA A 361 -12.37 -8.45 5.95
N GLU A 362 -11.62 -7.97 4.96
CA GLU A 362 -10.61 -8.72 4.20
C GLU A 362 -9.32 -7.86 4.03
N PRO A 363 -8.29 -8.04 4.89
CA PRO A 363 -7.09 -7.17 4.90
C PRO A 363 -5.92 -7.63 4.02
N ASP A 364 -5.91 -8.90 3.58
CA ASP A 364 -4.75 -9.55 2.94
C ASP A 364 -4.20 -8.93 1.63
N PRO A 365 -5.00 -8.33 0.71
CA PRO A 365 -4.49 -7.93 -0.62
C PRO A 365 -3.57 -6.70 -0.69
N LEU A 366 -3.08 -6.13 0.43
CA LEU A 366 -2.95 -4.68 0.57
C LEU A 366 -1.55 -4.07 0.80
N SER A 367 -0.45 -4.82 0.67
CA SER A 367 0.91 -4.34 0.97
C SER A 367 1.81 -4.23 -0.27
N ASN A 368 2.53 -3.09 -0.44
CA ASN A 368 3.86 -2.92 -1.08
C ASN A 368 4.25 -1.45 -1.45
N ARG A 369 5.30 -0.93 -0.77
CA ARG A 369 6.36 0.06 -1.17
C ARG A 369 6.18 1.61 -0.99
N VAL A 370 7.37 2.22 -0.75
CA VAL A 370 7.94 3.57 -1.13
C VAL A 370 8.06 4.77 -0.13
N VAL A 371 9.27 4.91 0.42
CA VAL A 371 9.88 6.08 1.14
C VAL A 371 9.76 7.46 0.43
N HIS A 372 9.97 8.62 1.06
CA HIS A 372 10.45 8.91 2.43
C HIS A 372 9.39 9.48 3.39
N ASN A 373 8.51 10.39 2.92
CA ASN A 373 7.35 10.88 3.69
C ASN A 373 6.52 9.72 4.27
N LEU A 374 6.55 8.57 3.58
CA LEU A 374 5.91 7.33 3.99
C LEU A 374 6.23 6.89 5.42
N LEU A 375 7.43 7.17 5.97
CA LEU A 375 7.76 6.81 7.36
C LEU A 375 6.80 7.45 8.37
N HIS A 376 6.56 8.77 8.25
CA HIS A 376 5.59 9.47 9.10
C HIS A 376 4.19 8.92 8.87
N VAL A 377 3.83 8.70 7.61
CA VAL A 377 2.48 8.26 7.25
C VAL A 377 2.19 6.82 7.74
N MET A 378 3.17 5.93 7.69
CA MET A 378 3.15 4.58 8.26
C MET A 378 2.97 4.62 9.77
N VAL A 379 3.83 5.34 10.49
CA VAL A 379 3.80 5.38 11.95
C VAL A 379 2.52 6.06 12.46
N ILE A 380 2.09 7.16 11.83
CA ILE A 380 0.81 7.83 12.16
C ILE A 380 -0.37 6.92 11.84
N GLY A 381 -0.36 6.22 10.70
CA GLY A 381 -1.40 5.26 10.31
C GLY A 381 -1.52 4.08 11.28
N LEU A 382 -0.39 3.46 11.63
CA LEU A 382 -0.31 2.40 12.65
C LEU A 382 -0.77 2.89 14.02
N ARG A 383 -0.28 4.05 14.48
CA ARG A 383 -0.72 4.64 15.75
C ARG A 383 -2.21 4.93 15.76
N HIS A 384 -2.76 5.45 14.66
CA HIS A 384 -4.20 5.71 14.54
C HIS A 384 -5.00 4.40 14.62
N MET A 385 -4.63 3.38 13.84
CA MET A 385 -5.25 2.06 13.88
C MET A 385 -5.27 1.47 15.30
N MET A 386 -4.11 1.43 15.96
CA MET A 386 -3.98 0.91 17.34
C MET A 386 -4.74 1.78 18.35
N SER A 387 -4.79 3.10 18.15
CA SER A 387 -5.58 3.99 19.01
C SER A 387 -7.09 3.87 18.83
N ASN A 388 -7.59 3.27 17.74
CA ASN A 388 -9.03 3.01 17.60
C ASN A 388 -9.47 1.74 18.35
N ILE A 389 -8.53 0.88 18.78
CA ILE A 389 -8.77 -0.40 19.45
C ILE A 389 -8.19 -0.45 20.88
N HIS A 390 -7.85 0.69 21.47
CA HIS A 390 -7.23 0.72 22.80
C HIS A 390 -8.26 0.71 23.95
N MET A 391 -8.00 -0.09 24.97
CA MET A 391 -8.75 -0.17 26.22
C MET A 391 -7.92 0.38 27.39
N ASP A 392 -8.57 0.70 28.51
CA ASP A 392 -7.85 1.14 29.70
C ASP A 392 -7.08 -0.02 30.34
N SER A 393 -5.83 0.25 30.74
CA SER A 393 -5.00 -0.76 31.41
C SER A 393 -5.64 -1.22 32.73
N ASN A 394 -5.65 -2.53 32.93
CA ASN A 394 -5.96 -3.13 34.23
C ASN A 394 -4.72 -3.45 35.07
N LEU A 395 -3.53 -3.40 34.48
CA LEU A 395 -2.23 -3.52 35.15
C LEU A 395 -1.99 -2.25 35.96
N ASN A 396 -1.99 -2.36 37.30
CA ASN A 396 -2.36 -1.21 38.12
C ASN A 396 -1.85 -1.26 39.57
N TYR A 397 -0.97 -0.33 39.93
CA TYR A 397 -0.43 -0.14 41.29
C TYR A 397 -1.06 1.07 42.02
N LEU A 398 -2.06 1.73 41.42
CA LEU A 398 -2.79 2.90 41.95
C LEU A 398 -4.29 2.65 42.14
N GLU A 399 -4.98 3.57 42.82
CA GLU A 399 -6.46 3.62 42.81
C GLU A 399 -7.01 3.84 41.39
N ARG A 400 -8.15 3.21 41.08
CA ARG A 400 -8.83 3.24 39.76
C ARG A 400 -9.02 4.63 39.13
N ARG A 401 -9.07 5.71 39.93
CA ARG A 401 -9.33 7.09 39.45
C ARG A 401 -8.09 7.84 38.94
N LYS A 402 -6.89 7.26 39.02
CA LYS A 402 -5.63 7.87 38.54
C LYS A 402 -5.02 7.17 37.32
N ARG A 403 -5.72 6.20 36.73
CA ARG A 403 -5.24 5.45 35.55
C ARG A 403 -5.20 6.36 34.33
N THR A 404 -4.04 6.45 33.69
CA THR A 404 -3.89 7.10 32.38
C THR A 404 -3.28 6.17 31.32
N HIS A 405 -2.75 5.01 31.72
CA HIS A 405 -2.22 4.02 30.78
C HIS A 405 -3.32 3.27 30.02
N ARG A 406 -3.16 3.16 28.70
CA ARG A 406 -4.08 2.46 27.79
C ARG A 406 -3.31 1.47 26.93
N VAL A 407 -3.90 0.30 26.71
CA VAL A 407 -3.30 -0.84 26.00
C VAL A 407 -4.19 -1.30 24.86
N ILE A 408 -3.63 -2.00 23.89
CA ILE A 408 -4.41 -2.59 22.78
C ILE A 408 -5.36 -3.67 23.32
N ASP A 409 -6.61 -3.65 22.86
CA ASP A 409 -7.56 -4.75 23.04
C ASP A 409 -7.30 -5.84 22.01
N CYS A 410 -6.63 -6.91 22.47
CA CYS A 410 -6.28 -8.09 21.68
C CYS A 410 -7.48 -8.96 21.28
N GLU A 411 -8.71 -8.67 21.74
CA GLU A 411 -9.92 -9.35 21.30
C GLU A 411 -10.55 -8.73 20.04
N THR A 412 -10.08 -7.57 19.61
CA THR A 412 -10.59 -6.89 18.41
C THR A 412 -10.22 -7.62 17.12
N GLN A 413 -11.05 -7.43 16.08
CA GLN A 413 -10.81 -8.05 14.76
C GLN A 413 -9.48 -7.61 14.15
N VAL A 414 -9.11 -6.34 14.30
CA VAL A 414 -7.81 -5.77 13.86
C VAL A 414 -6.61 -6.58 14.37
N MET A 415 -6.72 -7.16 15.56
CA MET A 415 -5.66 -7.97 16.17
C MET A 415 -5.76 -9.45 15.80
N LYS A 416 -6.97 -10.01 15.76
CA LYS A 416 -7.21 -11.42 15.41
C LYS A 416 -6.91 -11.73 13.95
N ASP A 417 -7.24 -10.80 13.06
CA ASP A 417 -7.14 -10.93 11.60
C ASP A 417 -5.88 -10.21 11.06
N HIS A 418 -4.97 -9.79 11.96
CA HIS A 418 -3.69 -9.14 11.63
C HIS A 418 -3.82 -7.92 10.69
N CYS A 419 -4.90 -7.12 10.75
CA CYS A 419 -5.13 -6.00 9.84
C CYS A 419 -4.04 -4.91 9.86
N TYR A 420 -3.19 -4.90 10.89
CA TYR A 420 -2.02 -4.03 11.01
C TYR A 420 -0.80 -4.52 10.20
N TRP A 421 -0.76 -5.82 9.87
CA TRP A 421 0.40 -6.48 9.28
C TRP A 421 0.85 -5.89 7.93
N PRO A 422 -0.04 -5.50 6.99
CA PRO A 422 0.38 -4.84 5.75
C PRO A 422 1.26 -3.59 5.98
N LEU A 423 0.84 -2.73 6.92
CA LEU A 423 1.58 -1.50 7.25
C LEU A 423 2.91 -1.79 7.96
N VAL A 424 2.94 -2.80 8.84
CA VAL A 424 4.15 -3.25 9.54
C VAL A 424 5.14 -3.90 8.57
N SER A 425 4.67 -4.75 7.68
CA SER A 425 5.44 -5.39 6.61
C SER A 425 6.09 -4.34 5.73
N ASP A 426 5.32 -3.37 5.22
CA ASP A 426 5.84 -2.27 4.42
C ASP A 426 6.85 -1.40 5.19
N LEU A 427 6.59 -1.08 6.47
CA LEU A 427 7.53 -0.33 7.31
C LEU A 427 8.85 -1.09 7.48
N ASN A 428 8.80 -2.40 7.70
CA ASN A 428 9.97 -3.26 7.83
C ASN A 428 10.76 -3.38 6.51
N ASN A 429 10.08 -3.51 5.37
CA ASN A 429 10.70 -3.50 4.05
C ASN A 429 11.40 -2.16 3.75
N VAL A 430 10.86 -1.06 4.26
CA VAL A 430 11.41 0.28 4.10
C VAL A 430 12.59 0.52 5.06
N LEU A 431 12.49 0.08 6.32
CA LEU A 431 13.57 0.13 7.31
C LEU A 431 14.74 -0.84 7.02
N SER A 432 14.58 -1.81 6.11
CA SER A 432 15.71 -2.66 5.71
C SER A 432 16.80 -1.90 4.93
N HIS A 433 16.54 -0.66 4.49
CA HIS A 433 17.51 0.19 3.81
C HIS A 433 18.22 1.14 4.79
N ARG A 434 19.56 1.11 4.84
CA ARG A 434 20.38 1.82 5.85
C ARG A 434 20.08 3.32 5.95
N GLU A 435 20.11 4.05 4.84
CA GLU A 435 19.80 5.50 4.80
C GLU A 435 18.40 5.85 5.34
N VAL A 436 17.45 4.93 5.18
CA VAL A 436 16.06 5.11 5.60
C VAL A 436 15.94 4.88 7.11
N ALA A 437 16.55 3.80 7.61
CA ALA A 437 16.64 3.55 9.04
C ALA A 437 17.41 4.68 9.75
N PHE A 438 18.46 5.23 9.14
CA PHE A 438 19.19 6.38 9.65
C PHE A 438 18.32 7.64 9.68
N THR A 439 17.54 7.90 8.62
CA THR A 439 16.58 9.01 8.60
C THR A 439 15.55 8.86 9.73
N PHE A 440 14.98 7.67 9.90
CA PHE A 440 14.04 7.36 10.99
C PHE A 440 14.65 7.59 12.38
N MET A 441 15.87 7.08 12.62
CA MET A 441 16.58 7.19 13.90
C MET A 441 17.24 8.56 14.12
N SER A 442 17.23 9.45 13.12
CA SER A 442 17.68 10.84 13.24
C SER A 442 16.54 11.82 13.53
N ASP A 443 15.28 11.42 13.32
CA ASP A 443 14.10 12.29 13.51
C ASP A 443 13.47 12.08 14.91
N PRO A 444 13.58 13.07 15.83
CA PRO A 444 13.03 12.94 17.18
C PRO A 444 11.51 12.83 17.22
N ASN A 445 10.79 13.34 16.23
CA ASN A 445 9.33 13.26 16.14
C ASN A 445 8.88 11.85 15.72
N LEU A 446 9.52 11.25 14.71
CA LEU A 446 9.27 9.85 14.32
C LEU A 446 9.53 8.89 15.49
N ILE A 447 10.68 9.02 16.14
CA ILE A 447 11.06 8.17 17.28
C ILE A 447 10.07 8.36 18.45
N THR A 448 9.57 9.57 18.67
CA THR A 448 8.56 9.84 19.72
C THR A 448 7.20 9.22 19.40
N GLU A 449 6.73 9.29 18.15
CA GLU A 449 5.50 8.59 17.74
C GLU A 449 5.68 7.07 17.81
N TRP A 450 6.85 6.56 17.41
CA TRP A 450 7.18 5.14 17.48
C TRP A 450 7.09 4.61 18.92
N PHE A 451 7.74 5.26 19.88
CA PHE A 451 7.62 4.84 21.28
C PHE A 451 6.23 5.12 21.88
N THR A 452 5.46 6.07 21.33
CA THR A 452 4.05 6.26 21.69
C THR A 452 3.20 5.08 21.21
N LEU A 453 3.40 4.61 19.97
CA LEU A 453 2.80 3.38 19.44
C LEU A 453 3.17 2.16 20.30
N LEU A 454 4.46 1.95 20.57
CA LEU A 454 4.93 0.85 21.41
C LEU A 454 4.38 0.88 22.84
N SER A 455 4.04 2.06 23.37
CA SER A 455 3.41 2.17 24.69
C SER A 455 2.04 1.47 24.73
N PHE A 456 1.28 1.40 23.64
CA PHE A 456 -0.01 0.70 23.60
C PHE A 456 0.15 -0.83 23.66
N PHE A 457 1.31 -1.36 23.30
CA PHE A 457 1.66 -2.78 23.46
C PHE A 457 2.24 -3.07 24.85
N GLN A 458 2.79 -2.06 25.54
CA GLN A 458 3.41 -2.20 26.86
C GLN A 458 2.35 -2.53 27.94
N GLY A 459 2.36 -3.77 28.40
CA GLY A 459 1.41 -4.28 29.39
C GLY A 459 0.06 -4.75 28.81
N MET A 460 -0.06 -4.92 27.48
CA MET A 460 -1.25 -5.52 26.86
C MET A 460 -1.43 -7.00 27.24
N ASN A 461 -2.57 -7.60 26.88
CA ASN A 461 -2.93 -8.99 27.21
C ASN A 461 -2.59 -9.36 28.68
N LEU A 462 -3.29 -8.71 29.62
CA LEU A 462 -3.07 -8.92 31.04
C LEU A 462 -3.59 -10.30 31.47
N ASN A 463 -2.66 -11.21 31.73
CA ASN A 463 -2.95 -12.56 32.18
C ASN A 463 -3.29 -12.55 33.67
N LYS A 464 -4.30 -13.34 34.05
CA LYS A 464 -4.71 -13.53 35.44
C LYS A 464 -4.41 -14.95 35.88
N ARG A 465 -3.94 -15.10 37.12
CA ARG A 465 -3.60 -16.38 37.70
C ARG A 465 -4.87 -17.12 38.18
N GLU A 466 -5.29 -18.12 37.41
CA GLU A 466 -6.32 -19.05 37.85
C GLU A 466 -5.77 -20.04 38.87
N MET A 467 -6.48 -20.22 40.00
CA MET A 467 -6.06 -21.06 41.12
C MET A 467 -6.96 -22.29 41.34
N GLU A 468 -8.17 -22.31 40.75
CA GLU A 468 -9.18 -23.35 40.99
C GLU A 468 -9.33 -24.34 39.83
N LYS A 469 -9.18 -23.89 38.58
CA LYS A 469 -9.41 -24.69 37.37
C LYS A 469 -8.23 -24.60 36.43
N HIS A 470 -7.91 -25.72 35.79
CA HIS A 470 -6.97 -25.75 34.68
C HIS A 470 -7.61 -25.08 33.45
N ILE A 471 -6.86 -24.23 32.77
CA ILE A 471 -7.23 -23.66 31.48
C ILE A 471 -6.74 -24.63 30.41
N GLU A 472 -7.66 -25.35 29.75
CA GLU A 472 -7.33 -26.34 28.72
C GLU A 472 -6.91 -25.72 27.38
N PHE A 473 -7.34 -24.49 27.09
CA PHE A 473 -7.10 -23.80 25.83
C PHE A 473 -6.80 -22.32 26.06
N GLU A 474 -5.75 -21.81 25.42
CA GLU A 474 -5.43 -20.38 25.40
C GLU A 474 -6.46 -19.62 24.53
N PRO A 475 -6.88 -18.41 24.93
CA PRO A 475 -7.77 -17.59 24.11
C PRO A 475 -7.03 -17.08 22.87
N SER A 476 -7.74 -16.86 21.75
CA SER A 476 -7.10 -16.37 20.51
C SER A 476 -6.43 -15.00 20.67
N SER A 477 -6.83 -14.22 21.68
CA SER A 477 -6.20 -12.95 22.06
C SER A 477 -4.78 -13.10 22.60
N TYR A 478 -4.40 -14.29 23.10
CA TYR A 478 -3.04 -14.63 23.51
C TYR A 478 -2.12 -14.72 22.29
N TYR A 479 -2.49 -15.55 21.29
CA TYR A 479 -1.78 -15.64 20.02
C TYR A 479 -1.67 -14.28 19.31
N ALA A 480 -2.78 -13.53 19.22
CA ALA A 480 -2.80 -12.21 18.59
C ALA A 480 -1.83 -11.22 19.28
N ALA A 481 -1.73 -11.25 20.62
CA ALA A 481 -0.82 -10.38 21.36
C ALA A 481 0.66 -10.72 21.12
N PHE A 482 1.03 -12.00 21.13
CA PHE A 482 2.41 -12.43 20.86
C PHE A 482 2.82 -12.14 19.41
N SER A 483 1.97 -12.45 18.44
CA SER A 483 2.21 -12.15 17.03
C SER A 483 2.38 -10.65 16.81
N ALA A 484 1.49 -9.81 17.37
CA ALA A 484 1.55 -8.37 17.20
C ALA A 484 2.80 -7.74 17.86
N GLU A 485 3.25 -8.20 19.03
CA GLU A 485 4.52 -7.71 19.58
C GLU A 485 5.73 -8.19 18.76
N LEU A 486 5.72 -9.43 18.27
CA LEU A 486 6.80 -9.95 17.44
C LEU A 486 6.93 -9.17 16.12
N GLU A 487 5.80 -8.98 15.44
CA GLU A 487 5.71 -8.36 14.12
C GLU A 487 5.86 -6.84 14.18
N ALA A 488 5.07 -6.16 15.02
CA ALA A 488 4.96 -4.70 15.05
C ALA A 488 5.95 -4.01 15.98
N SER A 489 6.72 -4.76 16.78
CA SER A 489 7.71 -4.22 17.72
C SER A 489 9.08 -4.88 17.56
N ALA A 490 9.19 -6.19 17.80
CA ALA A 490 10.49 -6.86 17.86
C ALA A 490 11.21 -6.94 16.50
N TYR A 491 10.49 -7.24 15.41
CA TYR A 491 11.10 -7.27 14.07
C TYR A 491 11.59 -5.88 13.59
N PRO A 492 10.82 -4.78 13.72
CA PRO A 492 11.33 -3.42 13.48
C PRO A 492 12.54 -3.07 14.35
N MET A 493 12.55 -3.47 15.64
CA MET A 493 13.68 -3.28 16.55
C MET A 493 14.96 -3.90 15.98
N TRP A 494 14.92 -5.17 15.62
CA TRP A 494 16.08 -5.89 15.06
C TRP A 494 16.49 -5.32 13.70
N THR A 495 15.54 -4.91 12.87
CA THR A 495 15.80 -4.27 11.58
C THR A 495 16.58 -2.96 11.77
N MET A 496 16.13 -2.07 12.66
CA MET A 496 16.85 -0.84 13.00
C MET A 496 18.24 -1.11 13.59
N LEU A 497 18.34 -2.03 14.56
CA LEU A 497 19.62 -2.38 15.18
C LEU A 497 20.63 -3.01 14.21
N SER A 498 20.18 -3.69 13.16
CA SER A 498 21.07 -4.28 12.16
C SER A 498 21.94 -3.23 11.44
N HIS A 499 21.53 -1.96 11.48
CA HIS A 499 22.25 -0.81 10.93
C HIS A 499 23.08 -0.04 11.98
N LEU A 500 23.08 -0.43 13.27
CA LEU A 500 23.77 0.28 14.37
C LEU A 500 25.01 -0.47 14.86
N THR A 501 25.85 -0.94 13.94
CA THR A 501 27.01 -1.81 14.23
C THR A 501 28.36 -1.09 14.39
N GLU A 502 28.49 0.12 13.85
CA GLU A 502 29.75 0.88 13.74
C GLU A 502 29.84 2.01 14.79
N GLN A 503 31.03 2.61 14.97
CA GLN A 503 31.25 3.67 15.98
C GLN A 503 30.72 5.06 15.55
N ASN A 504 30.65 5.33 14.25
CA ASN A 504 30.03 6.53 13.67
C ASN A 504 28.53 6.67 14.00
N GLU A 505 27.85 5.55 14.28
CA GLU A 505 26.41 5.45 14.58
C GLU A 505 26.07 5.67 16.06
N ILE A 506 27.08 5.78 16.94
CA ILE A 506 26.91 6.06 18.38
C ILE A 506 25.91 7.20 18.69
N PRO A 507 25.89 8.33 17.95
CA PRO A 507 24.90 9.38 18.15
C PRO A 507 23.46 8.92 17.95
N LEU A 508 23.19 8.09 16.93
CA LEU A 508 21.86 7.54 16.67
C LEU A 508 21.44 6.58 17.78
N THR A 509 22.34 5.68 18.20
CA THR A 509 22.08 4.76 19.33
C THR A 509 21.76 5.54 20.62
N LYS A 510 22.53 6.60 20.94
CA LYS A 510 22.26 7.46 22.12
C LYS A 510 20.90 8.17 22.00
N THR A 511 20.53 8.66 20.82
CA THR A 511 19.21 9.29 20.57
C THR A 511 18.06 8.31 20.79
N VAL A 512 18.07 7.15 20.11
CA VAL A 512 16.97 6.17 20.22
C VAL A 512 16.87 5.60 21.64
N LEU A 513 18.00 5.32 22.29
CA LEU A 513 18.05 4.87 23.70
C LEU A 513 17.43 5.91 24.66
N GLY A 514 17.74 7.20 24.47
CA GLY A 514 17.19 8.29 25.29
C GLY A 514 15.68 8.46 25.12
N HIS A 515 15.16 8.36 23.90
CA HIS A 515 13.71 8.37 23.66
C HIS A 515 13.02 7.12 24.25
N CYS A 516 13.64 5.95 24.17
CA CYS A 516 13.14 4.72 24.79
C CYS A 516 13.03 4.85 26.32
N LEU A 517 14.06 5.43 26.95
CA LEU A 517 14.09 5.66 28.40
C LEU A 517 12.98 6.63 28.84
N ASN A 518 12.82 7.75 28.12
CA ASN A 518 11.74 8.73 28.36
C ASN A 518 10.34 8.07 28.23
N ALA A 519 10.16 7.15 27.30
CA ALA A 519 8.92 6.39 27.15
C ALA A 519 8.67 5.42 28.33
N LEU A 520 9.71 4.72 28.80
CA LEU A 520 9.64 3.90 30.01
C LEU A 520 9.29 4.72 31.26
N GLU A 521 9.94 5.86 31.46
CA GLU A 521 9.70 6.75 32.61
C GLU A 521 8.26 7.28 32.62
N LYS A 522 7.75 7.72 31.47
CA LYS A 522 6.33 8.09 31.30
C LYS A 522 5.38 6.92 31.58
N TRP A 523 5.73 5.71 31.15
CA TRP A 523 4.93 4.53 31.39
C TRP A 523 4.86 4.18 32.88
N PHE A 524 5.98 4.20 33.61
CA PHE A 524 6.00 3.98 35.07
C PHE A 524 5.11 4.98 35.81
N VAL A 525 5.11 6.25 35.39
CA VAL A 525 4.20 7.28 35.93
C VAL A 525 2.73 6.97 35.58
N ALA A 526 2.43 6.50 34.36
CA ALA A 526 1.07 6.22 33.90
C ALA A 526 0.42 4.97 34.55
N ILE A 527 1.23 3.98 34.94
CA ILE A 527 0.78 2.84 35.78
C ILE A 527 0.91 3.11 37.29
N GLY A 528 1.62 4.19 37.64
CA GLY A 528 1.89 4.63 39.01
C GLY A 528 2.77 3.70 39.83
N LEU A 529 3.73 3.03 39.19
CA LEU A 529 4.66 2.16 39.89
C LEU A 529 5.67 2.99 40.69
N THR A 530 5.77 2.70 41.98
CA THR A 530 6.82 3.18 42.88
C THR A 530 7.69 2.01 43.32
N VAL A 531 8.89 2.31 43.84
CA VAL A 531 9.80 1.28 44.41
C VAL A 531 9.10 0.52 45.55
N ASP A 532 8.30 1.23 46.36
CA ASP A 532 7.55 0.71 47.51
C ASP A 532 6.19 0.07 47.17
N SER A 533 5.77 0.04 45.90
CA SER A 533 4.47 -0.52 45.51
C SER A 533 4.39 -2.02 45.82
N GLU A 534 3.27 -2.54 46.32
CA GLU A 534 3.12 -3.98 46.58
C GLU A 534 3.12 -4.81 45.27
N ILE A 535 3.40 -6.13 45.40
CA ILE A 535 3.47 -7.06 44.27
C ILE A 535 2.09 -7.71 44.06
N ASP A 536 1.44 -7.42 42.93
CA ASP A 536 0.29 -8.22 42.49
C ASP A 536 0.79 -9.59 42.00
N SER A 537 0.51 -10.64 42.77
CA SER A 537 0.89 -12.02 42.46
C SER A 537 -0.18 -12.77 41.63
N LEU A 538 -1.25 -12.07 41.25
CA LEU A 538 -2.39 -12.61 40.51
C LEU A 538 -2.49 -12.07 39.08
N GLN A 539 -1.76 -11.00 38.73
CA GLN A 539 -1.82 -10.38 37.40
C GLN A 539 -0.43 -10.14 36.81
N VAL A 540 -0.24 -10.53 35.55
CA VAL A 540 1.04 -10.39 34.84
C VAL A 540 0.81 -10.12 33.35
N SER A 541 1.67 -9.33 32.72
CA SER A 541 1.74 -9.23 31.26
C SER A 541 3.15 -9.61 30.81
N PHE A 542 3.23 -10.41 29.75
CA PHE A 542 4.49 -10.80 29.12
C PHE A 542 4.94 -9.81 28.04
N HIS A 543 4.12 -8.79 27.74
CA HIS A 543 4.30 -7.84 26.65
C HIS A 543 4.99 -6.57 27.14
N LEU A 544 6.31 -6.54 26.99
CA LEU A 544 7.19 -5.51 27.55
C LEU A 544 8.10 -4.87 26.48
N PRO A 545 7.57 -4.42 25.33
CA PRO A 545 8.37 -3.94 24.21
C PRO A 545 9.28 -2.77 24.60
N LEU A 546 8.86 -1.85 25.47
CA LEU A 546 9.71 -0.75 25.91
C LEU A 546 10.91 -1.24 26.75
N HIS A 547 10.74 -2.31 27.54
CA HIS A 547 11.84 -2.92 28.30
C HIS A 547 12.79 -3.67 27.36
N ARG A 548 12.24 -4.41 26.39
CA ARG A 548 13.01 -5.15 25.37
C ARG A 548 13.85 -4.20 24.52
N PHE A 549 13.25 -3.13 23.98
CA PHE A 549 13.95 -2.06 23.26
C PHE A 549 15.07 -1.45 24.10
N TYR A 550 14.79 -1.06 25.35
CA TYR A 550 15.79 -0.43 26.21
C TYR A 550 16.98 -1.35 26.50
N ALA A 551 16.72 -2.61 26.87
CA ALA A 551 17.77 -3.60 27.15
C ALA A 551 18.63 -3.88 25.90
N VAL A 552 17.99 -4.07 24.74
CA VAL A 552 18.66 -4.37 23.47
C VAL A 552 19.50 -3.18 22.97
N LEU A 553 18.98 -1.95 23.05
CA LEU A 553 19.71 -0.72 22.73
C LEU A 553 20.86 -0.46 23.70
N LEU A 554 20.69 -0.73 25.00
CA LEU A 554 21.76 -0.61 26.01
C LEU A 554 22.89 -1.60 25.72
N CYS A 555 22.57 -2.86 25.39
CA CYS A 555 23.56 -3.84 24.94
C CYS A 555 24.28 -3.40 23.66
N GLN A 556 23.57 -2.79 22.70
CA GLN A 556 24.18 -2.33 21.45
C GLN A 556 25.11 -1.12 21.67
N ALA A 557 24.70 -0.18 22.51
CA ALA A 557 25.53 0.95 22.95
C ALA A 557 26.87 0.48 23.58
N ILE A 558 26.83 -0.54 24.44
CA ILE A 558 28.04 -1.13 25.03
C ILE A 558 28.90 -1.81 23.96
N ARG A 559 28.31 -2.53 23.00
CA ARG A 559 29.03 -3.18 21.89
C ARG A 559 29.72 -2.19 20.96
N GLN A 560 29.13 -1.01 20.74
CA GLN A 560 29.77 0.10 20.01
C GLN A 560 30.90 0.77 20.81
N GLY A 561 31.12 0.38 22.09
CA GLY A 561 32.21 0.86 22.93
C GLY A 561 31.84 1.97 23.90
N ILE A 562 30.55 2.31 24.06
CA ILE A 562 30.11 3.35 24.99
C ILE A 562 30.22 2.82 26.44
N PRO A 563 30.94 3.50 27.36
CA PRO A 563 31.02 3.07 28.75
C PRO A 563 29.65 3.07 29.43
N LEU A 564 29.29 1.97 30.12
CA LEU A 564 27.99 1.81 30.79
C LEU A 564 27.60 3.01 31.68
N LYS A 565 28.58 3.61 32.37
CA LYS A 565 28.40 4.79 33.23
C LYS A 565 27.84 6.04 32.52
N GLU A 566 27.91 6.11 31.19
CA GLU A 566 27.39 7.24 30.39
C GLU A 566 25.94 7.04 29.91
N ILE A 567 25.41 5.82 30.01
CA ILE A 567 24.14 5.39 29.37
C ILE A 567 23.19 4.68 30.33
N ILE A 568 23.65 4.35 31.54
CA ILE A 568 22.84 3.83 32.64
C ILE A 568 21.86 4.93 33.12
N PRO A 569 20.60 4.60 33.44
CA PRO A 569 19.62 5.61 33.83
C PRO A 569 19.79 5.98 35.32
N PRO A 570 19.13 7.04 35.82
CA PRO A 570 19.16 7.40 37.22
C PRO A 570 18.78 6.22 38.14
N SER A 571 19.36 6.16 39.34
CA SER A 571 19.17 5.04 40.27
C SER A 571 17.70 4.69 40.52
N ASN A 572 16.82 5.68 40.63
CA ASN A 572 15.39 5.46 40.85
C ASN A 572 14.73 4.79 39.63
N THR A 573 15.02 5.26 38.41
CA THR A 573 14.52 4.65 37.18
C THR A 573 15.06 3.23 37.00
N LEU A 574 16.35 2.99 37.29
CA LEU A 574 16.94 1.65 37.25
C LEU A 574 16.26 0.71 38.28
N GLN A 575 16.00 1.19 39.49
CA GLN A 575 15.25 0.44 40.50
C GLN A 575 13.84 0.11 40.03
N LEU A 576 13.11 1.03 39.38
CA LEU A 576 11.77 0.76 38.84
C LEU A 576 11.80 -0.32 37.73
N ILE A 577 12.76 -0.23 36.79
CA ILE A 577 12.95 -1.24 35.73
C ILE A 577 13.21 -2.63 36.33
N LEU A 578 14.19 -2.74 37.23
CA LEU A 578 14.53 -4.01 37.88
C LEU A 578 13.37 -4.53 38.74
N THR A 579 12.73 -3.66 39.51
CA THR A 579 11.59 -3.98 40.37
C THR A 579 10.40 -4.50 39.55
N HIS A 580 10.12 -3.90 38.40
CA HIS A 580 9.06 -4.37 37.51
C HIS A 580 9.36 -5.75 36.92
N LEU A 581 10.58 -5.98 36.40
CA LEU A 581 10.99 -7.27 35.84
C LEU A 581 11.05 -8.38 36.90
N LEU A 582 11.56 -8.08 38.10
CA LEU A 582 11.64 -9.04 39.19
C LEU A 582 10.25 -9.46 39.70
N ARG A 583 9.23 -8.59 39.67
CA ARG A 583 7.85 -8.95 40.04
C ARG A 583 7.29 -10.07 39.16
N ILE A 584 7.59 -10.01 37.86
CA ILE A 584 7.21 -11.03 36.88
C ILE A 584 7.87 -12.38 37.22
N GLN A 585 9.17 -12.36 37.59
CA GLN A 585 9.91 -13.55 38.01
C GLN A 585 9.49 -14.09 39.39
N VAL A 586 9.03 -13.25 40.31
CA VAL A 586 8.53 -13.68 41.64
C VAL A 586 7.18 -14.40 41.52
N GLY A 587 6.36 -14.05 40.52
CA GLY A 587 5.21 -14.86 40.13
C GLY A 587 5.61 -16.30 39.77
N GLU A 588 6.72 -16.46 39.04
CA GLU A 588 7.33 -17.77 38.72
C GLU A 588 7.94 -18.49 39.94
N PHE A 589 8.49 -17.77 40.92
CA PHE A 589 9.07 -18.42 42.10
C PHE A 589 7.99 -19.00 43.03
N HIS A 590 6.79 -18.39 43.08
CA HIS A 590 5.62 -18.96 43.75
C HIS A 590 5.00 -20.18 43.03
N PHE A 591 5.42 -20.49 41.79
CA PHE A 591 5.11 -21.77 41.13
C PHE A 591 5.94 -22.93 41.70
N ARG A 592 7.18 -22.67 42.17
CA ARG A 592 8.08 -23.72 42.67
C ARG A 592 7.88 -24.06 44.15
N SER A 593 7.34 -23.14 44.95
CA SER A 593 7.15 -23.36 46.40
C SER A 593 5.92 -24.21 46.76
N LEU A 594 5.01 -24.48 45.83
CA LEU A 594 3.75 -25.23 46.05
C LEU A 594 3.86 -26.76 45.83
N GLY A 595 5.07 -27.32 45.84
CA GLY A 595 5.27 -28.73 46.22
C GLY A 595 5.45 -29.78 45.12
N PHE A 596 5.70 -29.41 43.86
CA PHE A 596 6.17 -30.38 42.86
C PHE A 596 7.68 -30.63 42.98
N ARG A 597 8.07 -31.90 43.14
CA ARG A 597 9.47 -32.33 43.23
C ARG A 597 10.22 -32.02 41.92
N PRO A 598 11.55 -31.77 41.97
CA PRO A 598 12.32 -31.49 40.76
C PRO A 598 12.35 -32.72 39.84
N ILE A 599 11.95 -32.52 38.59
CA ILE A 599 12.45 -33.33 37.48
C ILE A 599 13.79 -32.70 37.10
N GLU A 600 14.87 -33.39 37.41
CA GLU A 600 16.20 -33.04 36.91
C GLU A 600 16.22 -33.18 35.38
N ARG A 601 16.22 -32.07 34.65
CA ARG A 601 16.75 -31.99 33.27
C ARG A 601 16.99 -30.55 32.82
N GLU A 602 18.27 -30.28 32.59
CA GLU A 602 18.83 -29.28 31.67
C GLU A 602 18.06 -27.96 31.49
N THR A 603 18.42 -26.95 32.28
CA THR A 603 18.22 -25.53 31.93
C THR A 603 19.03 -25.16 30.69
N ARG A 604 18.47 -25.45 29.51
CA ARG A 604 18.80 -24.68 28.30
C ARG A 604 18.17 -23.31 28.43
N PHE A 605 19.00 -22.29 28.63
CA PHE A 605 18.59 -20.90 28.48
C PHE A 605 18.09 -20.68 27.05
N VAL A 606 16.77 -20.61 26.88
CA VAL A 606 16.17 -19.94 25.73
C VAL A 606 16.03 -18.48 26.12
N SER A 607 16.68 -17.60 25.37
CA SER A 607 16.55 -16.14 25.52
C SER A 607 15.12 -15.70 25.19
N LEU A 608 14.47 -14.99 26.11
CA LEU A 608 13.15 -14.35 26.02
C LEU A 608 13.26 -12.82 26.22
#